data_AF-A0A2J8MWK4-F1
#
_entry.id   AF-A0A2J8MWK4-F1
#
_cell.length_a   1.000
_cell.length_b   1.000
_cell.length_c   1.000
_cell.angle_alpha   90.00
_cell.angle_beta   90.00
_cell.angle_gamma   90.00
#
_symmetry.space_group_name_H-M   'P 1'
#
loop_
_entity.id
_entity.type
_entity.pdbx_description
1 polymer ?
#
loop_
_entity_poly.entity_id
_entity_poly.type
_entity_poly.pdbx_seq_one_letter_code
_entity_poly.pdbx_strand_id
1 'polypeptide(L)'
;MDYQVQIQEEFEESSEILLKEFLKPEKFTKVCEALEHGDVEWSSRGPPNKRFYEKAEESTLPEILKECMKLFRSEALFLLLSNFTGLKLHFLAPSEEDEMNDKKEAETADITEEGTSHNPPEPENNQTAISNNSQQSSEQTDPEPEENETKKESSVPMCQGELRHWKTGHYTLIHDHSKAEFALDLILYCGCEGWEPEYGGFTSYIAKGEDEELLTVNPESNSLALVYRDRETLKFVKHINHRSLEQKKTFPNRTGFWDFSFIYYE
;
A
#
# COMPACT_ATOMS: atom_id res chain seq x y z
N MET A 1 5.06 17.84 8.57
CA MET A 1 4.90 17.51 7.15
C MET A 1 6.21 16.98 6.60
N ASP A 2 7.32 17.63 6.91
CA ASP A 2 8.66 17.32 6.39
C ASP A 2 9.08 15.85 6.52
N TYR A 3 8.72 15.19 7.63
CA TYR A 3 9.06 13.77 7.83
C TYR A 3 8.20 12.80 6.99
N GLN A 4 6.94 13.14 6.69
CA GLN A 4 6.09 12.30 5.82
C GLN A 4 6.59 12.34 4.37
N VAL A 5 7.03 13.51 3.91
CA VAL A 5 7.61 13.67 2.56
C VAL A 5 8.88 12.83 2.43
N GLN A 6 9.78 12.85 3.41
CA GLN A 6 10.98 12.01 3.40
C GLN A 6 10.65 10.51 3.37
N ILE A 7 9.65 10.08 4.15
CA ILE A 7 9.16 8.70 4.13
C ILE A 7 8.63 8.34 2.74
N GLN A 8 7.85 9.24 2.12
CA GLN A 8 7.30 9.00 0.79
C GLN A 8 8.38 8.93 -0.29
N GLU A 9 9.35 9.83 -0.27
CA GLU A 9 10.49 9.81 -1.20
C GLU A 9 11.28 8.50 -1.11
N GLU A 10 11.58 8.04 0.12
CA GLU A 10 12.25 6.76 0.35
C GLU A 10 11.39 5.58 -0.14
N PHE A 11 10.09 5.61 0.15
CA PHE A 11 9.17 4.56 -0.27
C PHE A 11 9.00 4.50 -1.80
N GLU A 12 8.96 5.63 -2.49
CA GLU A 12 8.85 5.67 -3.96
C GLU A 12 10.10 5.11 -4.65
N GLU A 13 11.29 5.24 -4.03
CA GLU A 13 12.54 4.71 -4.57
C GLU A 13 12.64 3.18 -4.45
N SER A 14 12.28 2.63 -3.29
CA SER A 14 12.50 1.21 -2.96
C SER A 14 11.22 0.35 -2.97
N SER A 15 10.03 0.98 -3.00
CA SER A 15 8.72 0.34 -2.77
C SER A 15 8.59 -0.36 -1.40
N GLU A 16 9.45 -0.02 -0.44
CA GLU A 16 9.44 -0.57 0.91
C GLU A 16 9.98 0.43 1.94
N ILE A 17 9.48 0.37 3.17
CA ILE A 17 10.06 1.13 4.28
C ILE A 17 9.81 0.46 5.63
N LEU A 18 10.71 0.67 6.59
CA LEU A 18 10.59 0.19 7.97
C LEU A 18 10.57 1.35 8.97
N LEU A 19 9.41 1.63 9.56
CA LEU A 19 9.21 2.69 10.54
C LEU A 19 9.35 2.14 11.97
N LYS A 20 10.46 2.44 12.64
CA LYS A 20 10.74 2.01 14.01
C LYS A 20 9.96 2.82 15.03
N GLU A 21 9.68 2.21 16.17
CA GLU A 21 8.91 2.81 17.28
C GLU A 21 7.57 3.44 16.83
N PHE A 22 6.88 2.76 15.91
CA PHE A 22 5.71 3.31 15.22
C PHE A 22 4.56 3.65 16.17
N LEU A 23 4.22 2.73 17.08
CA LEU A 23 3.23 3.01 18.12
C LEU A 23 3.90 3.75 19.28
N LYS A 24 3.16 4.69 19.87
CA LYS A 24 3.56 5.34 21.12
C LYS A 24 3.93 4.27 22.16
N PRO A 25 5.07 4.39 22.87
CA PRO A 25 5.54 3.35 23.79
C PRO A 25 4.48 2.89 24.79
N GLU A 26 3.73 3.84 25.39
CA GLU A 26 2.66 3.54 26.35
C GLU A 26 1.54 2.66 25.77
N LYS A 27 1.21 2.83 24.48
CA LYS A 27 0.19 2.03 23.79
C LYS A 27 0.77 0.68 23.36
N PHE A 28 2.00 0.67 22.85
CA PHE A 28 2.69 -0.57 22.48
C PHE A 28 2.84 -1.52 23.68
N THR A 29 3.25 -1.01 24.84
CA THR A 29 3.35 -1.82 26.07
C THR A 29 2.00 -2.43 26.45
N LYS A 30 0.89 -1.69 26.37
CA LYS A 30 -0.45 -2.22 26.67
C LYS A 30 -0.91 -3.27 25.67
N VAL A 31 -0.54 -3.12 24.39
CA VAL A 31 -0.80 -4.13 23.36
C VAL A 31 -0.04 -5.42 23.68
N CYS A 32 1.27 -5.33 23.96
CA CYS A 32 2.09 -6.48 24.33
C CYS A 32 1.58 -7.16 25.62
N GLU A 33 1.24 -6.39 26.65
CA GLU A 33 0.68 -6.93 27.90
C GLU A 33 -0.61 -7.72 27.65
N ALA A 34 -1.51 -7.22 26.80
CA ALA A 34 -2.72 -7.92 26.42
C ALA A 34 -2.47 -9.19 25.58
N LEU A 35 -1.39 -9.23 24.78
CA LEU A 35 -1.00 -10.43 24.04
C LEU A 35 -0.35 -11.49 24.94
N GLU A 36 0.44 -11.07 25.93
CA GLU A 36 1.17 -11.96 26.83
C GLU A 36 0.32 -12.50 27.99
N HIS A 37 -0.65 -11.72 28.45
CA HIS A 37 -1.42 -12.01 29.67
C HIS A 37 -2.92 -11.96 29.48
N GLY A 38 -3.41 -11.46 28.34
CA GLY A 38 -4.83 -11.40 28.03
C GLY A 38 -5.39 -12.74 27.55
N ASP A 39 -6.72 -12.85 27.64
CA ASP A 39 -7.46 -13.98 27.09
C ASP A 39 -7.72 -13.72 25.60
N VAL A 40 -6.86 -14.28 24.75
CA VAL A 40 -6.98 -14.18 23.29
C VAL A 40 -7.26 -15.57 22.74
N GLU A 41 -8.41 -15.71 22.06
CA GLU A 41 -8.77 -16.96 21.39
C GLU A 41 -8.02 -17.09 20.07
N TRP A 42 -7.18 -18.13 19.97
CA TRP A 42 -6.36 -18.43 18.80
C TRP A 42 -6.90 -19.64 18.03
N SER A 43 -6.92 -19.54 16.71
CA SER A 43 -7.28 -20.64 15.80
C SER A 43 -6.15 -20.94 14.83
N SER A 44 -5.82 -22.22 14.65
CA SER A 44 -4.80 -22.62 13.67
C SER A 44 -5.34 -22.48 12.24
N ARG A 45 -4.57 -21.83 11.37
CA ARG A 45 -4.88 -21.64 9.95
C ARG A 45 -4.18 -22.68 9.09
N GLY A 46 -4.90 -23.23 8.12
CA GLY A 46 -4.42 -24.19 7.14
C GLY A 46 -4.88 -23.88 5.72
N PRO A 47 -4.82 -24.84 4.79
CA PRO A 47 -4.22 -26.18 4.93
C PRO A 47 -2.67 -26.14 4.95
N PRO A 48 -1.99 -27.22 5.41
CA PRO A 48 -0.52 -27.25 5.56
C PRO A 48 0.26 -26.98 4.27
N ASN A 49 -0.26 -27.35 3.11
CA ASN A 49 0.39 -27.03 1.83
C ASN A 49 0.30 -25.55 1.42
N LYS A 50 -0.28 -24.69 2.27
CA LYS A 50 -0.43 -23.25 2.04
C LYS A 50 0.08 -22.42 3.22
N ARG A 51 -0.29 -22.82 4.44
CA ARG A 51 0.01 -22.07 5.66
C ARG A 51 -0.16 -22.93 6.90
N PHE A 52 0.56 -22.56 7.95
CA PHE A 52 0.33 -23.03 9.30
C PHE A 52 0.75 -21.93 10.29
N TYR A 53 -0.22 -21.27 10.91
CA TYR A 53 0.00 -20.25 11.94
C TYR A 53 -1.26 -20.08 12.78
N GLU A 54 -1.18 -19.30 13.86
CA GLU A 54 -2.33 -18.98 14.70
C GLU A 54 -2.89 -17.60 14.35
N LYS A 55 -4.21 -17.51 14.18
CA LYS A 55 -4.95 -16.27 13.93
C LYS A 55 -5.91 -16.03 15.10
N ALA A 56 -5.94 -14.80 15.60
CA ALA A 56 -6.90 -14.43 16.64
C ALA A 56 -8.34 -14.33 16.11
N GLU A 57 -9.30 -14.66 16.97
CA GLU A 57 -10.72 -14.41 16.76
C GLU A 57 -11.05 -12.94 17.12
N GLU A 58 -11.36 -12.13 16.10
CA GLU A 58 -11.45 -10.66 16.24
C GLU A 58 -12.63 -10.24 17.13
N SER A 59 -13.72 -11.02 17.15
CA SER A 59 -14.92 -10.73 17.92
C SER A 59 -14.71 -10.84 19.44
N THR A 60 -13.79 -11.70 19.88
CA THR A 60 -13.52 -11.99 21.30
C THR A 60 -12.28 -11.28 21.84
N LEU A 61 -11.57 -10.51 21.01
CA LEU A 61 -10.35 -9.79 21.42
C LEU A 61 -10.57 -8.84 22.63
N PRO A 62 -9.56 -8.71 23.51
CA PRO A 62 -9.45 -7.63 24.49
C PRO A 62 -9.57 -6.24 23.84
N GLU A 63 -10.13 -5.26 24.58
CA GLU A 63 -10.47 -3.95 24.01
C GLU A 63 -9.27 -3.22 23.39
N ILE A 64 -8.09 -3.26 24.03
CA ILE A 64 -6.89 -2.61 23.48
C ILE A 64 -6.44 -3.22 22.14
N LEU A 65 -6.64 -4.52 21.94
CA LEU A 65 -6.33 -5.20 20.68
C LEU A 65 -7.39 -4.90 19.64
N LYS A 66 -8.67 -4.81 20.04
CA LYS A 66 -9.76 -4.34 19.16
C LYS A 66 -9.54 -2.90 18.70
N GLU A 67 -9.13 -2.00 19.59
CA GLU A 67 -8.76 -0.62 19.24
C GLU A 67 -7.59 -0.60 18.25
N CYS A 68 -6.58 -1.44 18.44
CA CYS A 68 -5.45 -1.54 17.53
C CYS A 68 -5.87 -2.08 16.14
N MET A 69 -6.73 -3.10 16.07
CA MET A 69 -7.33 -3.55 14.81
C MET A 69 -8.14 -2.44 14.13
N LYS A 70 -8.94 -1.68 14.90
CA LYS A 70 -9.71 -0.54 14.38
C LYS A 70 -8.81 0.58 13.86
N LEU A 71 -7.68 0.85 14.50
CA LEU A 71 -6.69 1.83 14.00
C LEU A 71 -6.25 1.48 12.57
N PHE A 72 -5.87 0.21 12.34
CA PHE A 72 -5.48 -0.27 11.01
C PHE A 72 -6.62 -0.37 9.99
N ARG A 73 -7.88 -0.25 10.43
CA ARG A 73 -9.05 -0.14 9.56
C ARG A 73 -9.60 1.28 9.45
N SER A 74 -8.98 2.25 10.12
CA SER A 74 -9.53 3.60 10.25
C SER A 74 -9.27 4.43 9.00
N GLU A 75 -10.25 5.25 8.61
CA GLU A 75 -10.14 6.22 7.51
C GLU A 75 -8.89 7.11 7.64
N ALA A 76 -8.59 7.55 8.87
CA ALA A 76 -7.40 8.35 9.15
C ALA A 76 -6.08 7.62 8.84
N LEU A 77 -6.02 6.30 9.04
CA LEU A 77 -4.84 5.54 8.68
C LEU A 77 -4.74 5.33 7.17
N PHE A 78 -5.85 5.12 6.46
CA PHE A 78 -5.83 5.07 4.99
C PHE A 78 -5.21 6.35 4.41
N LEU A 79 -5.61 7.51 4.91
CA LEU A 79 -5.01 8.79 4.50
C LEU A 79 -3.54 8.91 4.91
N LEU A 80 -3.16 8.43 6.10
CA LEU A 80 -1.76 8.44 6.53
C LEU A 80 -0.88 7.55 5.63
N LEU A 81 -1.36 6.36 5.27
CA LEU A 81 -0.64 5.45 4.39
C LEU A 81 -0.52 6.05 2.99
N SER A 82 -1.56 6.70 2.46
CA SER A 82 -1.46 7.47 1.22
C SER A 82 -0.31 8.49 1.26
N ASN A 83 -0.18 9.23 2.36
CA ASN A 83 0.90 10.21 2.52
C ASN A 83 2.28 9.57 2.71
N PHE A 84 2.37 8.30 3.11
CA PHE A 84 3.64 7.59 3.23
C PHE A 84 4.08 6.92 1.94
N THR A 85 3.15 6.63 1.03
CA THR A 85 3.44 5.74 -0.11
C THR A 85 3.10 6.33 -1.46
N GLY A 86 2.46 7.51 -1.52
CA GLY A 86 1.96 8.10 -2.76
C GLY A 86 0.75 7.36 -3.36
N LEU A 87 0.23 6.31 -2.70
CA LEU A 87 -0.90 5.51 -3.21
C LEU A 87 -2.24 6.18 -2.88
N LYS A 88 -3.23 6.08 -3.78
CA LYS A 88 -4.58 6.62 -3.61
C LYS A 88 -5.47 5.69 -2.76
N LEU A 89 -5.07 5.47 -1.51
CA LEU A 89 -5.86 4.74 -0.50
C LEU A 89 -6.98 5.58 0.13
N HIS A 90 -7.02 6.88 -0.12
CA HIS A 90 -8.06 7.76 0.42
C HIS A 90 -8.46 8.82 -0.61
N PHE A 91 -9.73 9.23 -0.64
CA PHE A 91 -10.24 10.19 -1.63
C PHE A 91 -9.61 11.58 -1.51
N LEU A 92 -9.18 11.98 -0.30
CA LEU A 92 -8.45 13.23 -0.04
C LEU A 92 -6.93 13.15 -0.29
N ALA A 93 -6.38 11.98 -0.59
CA ALA A 93 -4.96 11.88 -0.94
C ALA A 93 -4.71 12.56 -2.30
N PRO A 94 -3.53 13.15 -2.55
CA PRO A 94 -3.21 13.69 -3.87
C PRO A 94 -3.35 12.63 -4.97
N SER A 95 -3.87 13.01 -6.14
CA SER A 95 -3.81 12.19 -7.35
C SER A 95 -2.78 12.78 -8.32
N GLU A 96 -2.13 11.95 -9.14
CA GLU A 96 -1.31 12.43 -10.27
C GLU A 96 -2.11 13.39 -11.19
N GLU A 97 -3.44 13.18 -11.28
CA GLU A 97 -4.36 14.04 -12.04
C GLU A 97 -4.62 15.40 -11.37
N ASP A 98 -4.57 15.48 -10.04
CA ASP A 98 -4.78 16.74 -9.29
C ASP A 98 -3.56 17.67 -9.45
N GLU A 99 -2.34 17.10 -9.48
CA GLU A 99 -1.11 17.88 -9.72
C GLU A 99 -1.01 18.48 -11.12
N MET A 100 -1.65 17.86 -12.13
CA MET A 100 -1.71 18.43 -13.48
C MET A 100 -2.74 19.55 -13.62
N ASN A 101 -3.80 19.54 -12.82
CA ASN A 101 -4.79 20.63 -12.80
C ASN A 101 -4.26 21.87 -12.07
N ASP A 102 -3.54 21.69 -10.95
CA ASP A 102 -2.93 22.81 -10.23
C ASP A 102 -1.84 23.52 -11.06
N LYS A 103 -1.11 22.79 -11.91
CA LYS A 103 -0.12 23.39 -12.83
C LYS A 103 -0.77 24.19 -13.97
N LYS A 104 -1.98 23.81 -14.42
CA LYS A 104 -2.71 24.56 -15.47
C LYS A 104 -3.39 25.82 -14.93
N GLU A 105 -3.82 25.84 -13.68
CA GLU A 105 -4.35 27.05 -13.03
C GLU A 105 -3.24 28.06 -12.70
N ALA A 106 -2.00 27.61 -12.43
CA ALA A 106 -0.87 28.50 -12.21
C ALA A 106 -0.34 29.21 -13.49
N GLU A 107 -0.48 28.59 -14.67
CA GLU A 107 -0.03 29.19 -15.94
C GLU A 107 -1.05 30.18 -16.56
N THR A 108 -2.30 30.21 -16.08
CA THR A 108 -3.35 31.10 -16.63
C THR A 108 -3.53 32.40 -15.86
N ALA A 109 -2.80 32.62 -14.77
CA ALA A 109 -2.96 33.78 -13.89
C ALA A 109 -2.03 34.98 -14.20
N ASP A 110 -1.17 34.93 -15.22
CA ASP A 110 -0.15 35.97 -15.48
C ASP A 110 -0.23 36.63 -16.87
N ILE A 111 -1.44 36.92 -17.37
CA ILE A 111 -1.63 37.90 -18.45
C ILE A 111 -2.99 38.62 -18.33
N THR A 112 -3.10 39.63 -17.46
CA THR A 112 -4.10 40.71 -17.65
C THR A 112 -3.65 42.03 -17.02
N GLU A 113 -4.04 43.12 -17.71
CA GLU A 113 -3.88 44.57 -17.44
C GLU A 113 -2.61 45.24 -18.00
N GLU A 114 -2.65 46.36 -18.74
CA GLU A 114 -3.64 47.14 -19.51
C GLU A 114 -2.87 48.31 -20.18
N GLY A 115 -3.35 48.92 -21.29
CA GLY A 115 -2.95 50.31 -21.63
C GLY A 115 -2.84 50.77 -23.09
N THR A 116 -3.99 51.01 -23.75
CA THR A 116 -4.39 52.19 -24.59
C THR A 116 -3.47 52.78 -25.70
N SER A 117 -3.95 52.85 -26.95
CA SER A 117 -4.59 54.06 -27.57
C SER A 117 -4.42 54.29 -29.11
N HIS A 118 -5.54 54.64 -29.76
CA HIS A 118 -5.78 55.50 -30.95
C HIS A 118 -5.65 55.02 -32.44
N ASN A 119 -6.84 54.76 -33.02
CA ASN A 119 -7.52 55.35 -34.20
C ASN A 119 -7.08 55.16 -35.70
N PRO A 120 -8.06 55.26 -36.66
CA PRO A 120 -8.12 54.54 -37.95
C PRO A 120 -7.90 55.44 -39.20
N PRO A 121 -8.00 54.92 -40.45
CA PRO A 121 -9.28 54.98 -41.20
C PRO A 121 -9.54 53.86 -42.25
N GLU A 122 -10.82 53.64 -42.59
CA GLU A 122 -11.27 52.95 -43.83
C GLU A 122 -11.09 53.86 -45.08
N PRO A 123 -11.24 53.34 -46.32
CA PRO A 123 -12.59 53.27 -46.92
C PRO A 123 -12.90 52.05 -47.82
N GLU A 124 -14.18 51.72 -47.81
CA GLU A 124 -15.09 51.12 -48.80
C GLU A 124 -14.56 50.68 -50.20
N ASN A 125 -14.99 49.50 -50.66
CA ASN A 125 -16.13 49.29 -51.59
C ASN A 125 -15.91 48.14 -52.62
N ASN A 126 -17.03 47.55 -53.04
CA ASN A 126 -17.31 46.77 -54.27
C ASN A 126 -17.28 45.23 -54.25
N GLN A 127 -18.47 44.70 -53.96
CA GLN A 127 -19.25 43.65 -54.63
C GLN A 127 -18.66 42.79 -55.79
N THR A 128 -19.14 41.53 -55.80
CA THR A 128 -19.68 40.70 -56.91
C THR A 128 -19.01 39.35 -57.27
N ALA A 129 -19.87 38.32 -57.17
CA ALA A 129 -20.18 37.26 -58.14
C ALA A 129 -19.28 36.00 -58.32
N ILE A 130 -19.82 34.87 -57.83
CA ILE A 130 -20.21 33.62 -58.54
C ILE A 130 -19.28 33.04 -59.63
N SER A 131 -18.93 31.75 -59.45
CA SER A 131 -18.77 30.64 -60.44
C SER A 131 -17.51 29.82 -60.11
N ASN A 132 -17.38 28.49 -60.27
CA ASN A 132 -18.21 27.31 -60.51
C ASN A 132 -17.21 26.12 -60.58
N ASN A 133 -17.67 24.89 -60.26
CA ASN A 133 -17.12 23.58 -60.65
C ASN A 133 -15.74 23.17 -60.08
N SER A 134 -15.42 21.89 -59.79
CA SER A 134 -15.99 20.60 -60.23
C SER A 134 -15.43 19.43 -59.37
N GLN A 135 -16.31 18.46 -59.08
CA GLN A 135 -16.15 16.99 -59.12
C GLN A 135 -14.80 16.30 -58.78
N GLN A 136 -14.85 15.34 -57.84
CA GLN A 136 -14.35 13.93 -57.92
C GLN A 136 -14.52 13.27 -56.52
N SER A 137 -15.50 12.38 -56.29
CA SER A 137 -15.54 10.93 -56.52
C SER A 137 -14.66 10.09 -55.56
N SER A 138 -15.33 9.20 -54.79
CA SER A 138 -14.90 7.87 -54.26
C SER A 138 -13.61 7.81 -53.43
N GLU A 139 -13.43 7.03 -52.37
CA GLU A 139 -14.17 5.99 -51.67
C GLU A 139 -13.31 5.67 -50.43
N GLN A 140 -13.94 5.33 -49.31
CA GLN A 140 -13.45 4.46 -48.22
C GLN A 140 -12.07 4.74 -47.60
N THR A 141 -12.11 5.31 -46.39
CA THR A 141 -11.10 5.05 -45.34
C THR A 141 -11.82 4.42 -44.15
N ASP A 142 -11.34 3.25 -43.74
CA ASP A 142 -11.76 2.52 -42.54
C ASP A 142 -11.76 3.45 -41.31
N PRO A 143 -12.73 3.33 -40.38
CA PRO A 143 -12.60 3.96 -39.09
C PRO A 143 -11.54 3.17 -38.30
N GLU A 144 -10.44 3.84 -37.96
CA GLU A 144 -9.54 3.41 -36.89
C GLU A 144 -10.38 3.15 -35.62
N PRO A 145 -10.08 2.10 -34.84
CA PRO A 145 -10.80 1.85 -33.61
C PRO A 145 -10.49 3.00 -32.65
N GLU A 146 -11.51 3.76 -32.29
CA GLU A 146 -11.47 4.65 -31.13
C GLU A 146 -10.93 3.83 -29.96
N GLU A 147 -9.72 4.19 -29.51
CA GLU A 147 -9.22 3.80 -28.20
C GLU A 147 -10.26 4.32 -27.21
N ASN A 148 -11.15 3.43 -26.77
CA ASN A 148 -11.97 3.66 -25.61
C ASN A 148 -11.00 3.90 -24.46
N GLU A 149 -10.78 5.18 -24.16
CA GLU A 149 -10.35 5.63 -22.84
C GLU A 149 -11.35 5.04 -21.85
N THR A 150 -11.05 3.85 -21.35
CA THR A 150 -11.68 3.28 -20.17
C THR A 150 -11.39 4.27 -19.07
N LYS A 151 -12.35 5.18 -18.82
CA LYS A 151 -12.44 5.98 -17.61
C LYS A 151 -12.13 5.03 -16.46
N LYS A 152 -10.99 5.25 -15.77
CA LYS A 152 -10.67 4.54 -14.53
C LYS A 152 -11.86 4.75 -13.61
N GLU A 153 -12.70 3.74 -13.44
CA GLU A 153 -13.67 3.75 -12.36
C GLU A 153 -12.86 3.93 -11.08
N SER A 154 -13.12 5.02 -10.36
CA SER A 154 -12.55 5.28 -9.05
C SER A 154 -12.86 4.07 -8.16
N SER A 155 -11.89 3.17 -8.00
CA SER A 155 -11.97 2.04 -7.09
C SER A 155 -12.15 2.58 -5.67
N VAL A 156 -12.94 1.88 -4.86
CA VAL A 156 -13.09 2.21 -3.44
C VAL A 156 -11.97 1.49 -2.71
N PRO A 157 -11.06 2.22 -2.02
CA PRO A 157 -9.96 1.58 -1.31
C PRO A 157 -10.47 0.59 -0.26
N MET A 158 -9.83 -0.57 -0.18
CA MET A 158 -10.22 -1.66 0.72
C MET A 158 -9.03 -2.14 1.54
N CYS A 159 -9.29 -2.73 2.71
CA CYS A 159 -8.28 -3.47 3.45
C CYS A 159 -8.81 -4.80 3.99
N GLN A 160 -7.87 -5.71 4.19
CA GLN A 160 -8.07 -6.90 5.01
C GLN A 160 -6.93 -7.00 6.00
N GLY A 161 -7.21 -7.55 7.18
CA GLY A 161 -6.18 -7.66 8.20
C GLY A 161 -6.53 -8.66 9.28
N GLU A 162 -5.48 -9.16 9.91
CA GLU A 162 -5.55 -10.16 10.97
C GLU A 162 -4.42 -9.97 12.00
N LEU A 163 -4.70 -10.35 13.24
CA LEU A 163 -3.71 -10.49 14.29
C LEU A 163 -3.20 -11.95 14.30
N ARG A 164 -1.89 -12.12 14.18
CA ARG A 164 -1.24 -13.43 14.01
C ARG A 164 -0.31 -13.73 15.17
N HIS A 165 -0.17 -15.01 15.49
CA HIS A 165 0.79 -15.54 16.44
C HIS A 165 1.72 -16.56 15.76
N TRP A 166 3.01 -16.35 15.93
CA TRP A 166 4.09 -17.06 15.27
C TRP A 166 4.96 -17.76 16.29
N LYS A 167 5.03 -19.10 16.22
CA LYS A 167 5.88 -19.92 17.08
C LYS A 167 6.52 -21.05 16.28
N THR A 168 7.39 -21.82 16.93
CA THR A 168 8.09 -22.96 16.32
C THR A 168 7.13 -23.86 15.53
N GLY A 169 7.49 -24.15 14.27
CA GLY A 169 6.70 -24.94 13.34
C GLY A 169 5.77 -24.13 12.44
N HIS A 170 5.48 -22.86 12.72
CA HIS A 170 4.63 -22.02 11.87
C HIS A 170 5.35 -21.57 10.58
N TYR A 171 4.58 -21.36 9.50
CA TYR A 171 5.06 -20.92 8.18
C TYR A 171 3.90 -20.47 7.25
N THR A 172 4.25 -19.86 6.12
CA THR A 172 3.41 -19.84 4.91
C THR A 172 4.20 -20.32 3.69
N LEU A 173 3.50 -20.73 2.64
CA LEU A 173 4.07 -21.20 1.39
C LEU A 173 3.44 -20.47 0.21
N ILE A 174 4.22 -20.32 -0.85
CA ILE A 174 3.71 -19.96 -2.16
C ILE A 174 2.95 -21.16 -2.73
N HIS A 175 1.81 -20.90 -3.36
CA HIS A 175 0.96 -21.93 -3.95
C HIS A 175 0.29 -21.41 -5.23
N ASP A 176 -0.20 -22.31 -6.07
CA ASP A 176 -0.75 -21.99 -7.41
C ASP A 176 -1.88 -20.94 -7.41
N HIS A 177 -2.61 -20.83 -6.30
CA HIS A 177 -3.71 -19.87 -6.14
C HIS A 177 -3.29 -18.57 -5.45
N SER A 178 -1.98 -18.33 -5.30
CA SER A 178 -1.47 -17.09 -4.73
C SER A 178 -1.68 -16.01 -5.77
N LYS A 179 -2.68 -15.16 -5.51
CA LYS A 179 -3.00 -14.02 -6.37
C LYS A 179 -1.87 -13.00 -6.26
N ALA A 180 -1.22 -12.75 -7.37
CA ALA A 180 -0.32 -11.62 -7.52
C ALA A 180 -1.17 -10.45 -8.03
N GLU A 181 -1.45 -9.53 -7.11
CA GLU A 181 -2.30 -8.35 -7.31
C GLU A 181 -1.57 -7.18 -6.67
N PHE A 182 -1.75 -5.97 -7.23
CA PHE A 182 -1.21 -4.74 -6.65
C PHE A 182 -1.77 -4.54 -5.24
N ALA A 183 -0.89 -4.42 -4.26
CA ALA A 183 -1.30 -4.32 -2.87
C ALA A 183 -0.19 -3.74 -1.99
N LEU A 184 -0.57 -2.96 -1.00
CA LEU A 184 0.32 -2.51 0.06
C LEU A 184 0.20 -3.43 1.27
N ASP A 185 1.27 -4.14 1.59
CA ASP A 185 1.36 -4.95 2.79
C ASP A 185 1.85 -4.10 3.97
N LEU A 186 1.21 -4.28 5.12
CA LEU A 186 1.59 -3.66 6.39
C LEU A 186 1.80 -4.73 7.45
N ILE A 187 2.92 -4.67 8.16
CA ILE A 187 3.24 -5.59 9.26
C ILE A 187 3.74 -4.80 10.46
N LEU A 188 3.03 -4.84 11.59
CA LEU A 188 3.50 -4.33 12.88
C LEU A 188 3.86 -5.48 13.81
N TYR A 189 5.12 -5.56 14.24
CA TYR A 189 5.60 -6.64 15.10
C TYR A 189 5.48 -6.33 16.60
N CYS A 190 5.14 -7.36 17.39
CA CYS A 190 4.94 -7.29 18.84
C CYS A 190 5.67 -8.45 19.55
N GLY A 191 6.45 -8.14 20.59
CA GLY A 191 7.03 -9.15 21.49
C GLY A 191 8.14 -10.02 20.86
N CYS A 192 8.89 -9.52 19.88
CA CYS A 192 9.97 -10.26 19.23
C CYS A 192 11.36 -9.82 19.68
N GLU A 193 11.51 -9.32 20.93
CA GLU A 193 12.84 -8.98 21.46
C GLU A 193 13.77 -10.22 21.47
N GLY A 194 15.00 -10.05 20.95
CA GLY A 194 15.99 -11.12 20.84
C GLY A 194 15.65 -12.20 19.80
N TRP A 195 14.78 -11.89 18.83
CA TRP A 195 14.50 -12.76 17.71
C TRP A 195 15.56 -12.61 16.62
N GLU A 196 16.15 -13.72 16.18
CA GLU A 196 17.24 -13.73 15.21
C GLU A 196 16.79 -14.34 13.87
N PRO A 197 17.35 -13.92 12.72
CA PRO A 197 16.99 -14.45 11.40
C PRO A 197 17.16 -15.97 11.29
N GLU A 198 18.13 -16.57 12.00
CA GLU A 198 18.37 -18.01 12.03
C GLU A 198 17.19 -18.81 12.60
N TYR A 199 16.27 -18.16 13.29
CA TYR A 199 15.06 -18.79 13.83
C TYR A 199 13.98 -18.96 12.75
N GLY A 200 14.08 -18.26 11.63
CA GLY A 200 13.00 -18.11 10.65
C GLY A 200 11.97 -17.08 11.10
N GLY A 201 10.76 -17.13 10.54
CA GLY A 201 9.66 -16.21 10.88
C GLY A 201 9.74 -14.84 10.22
N PHE A 202 10.82 -14.54 9.50
CA PHE A 202 10.89 -13.39 8.61
C PHE A 202 9.98 -13.57 7.40
N THR A 203 9.49 -12.45 6.84
CA THR A 203 8.72 -12.44 5.60
C THR A 203 9.68 -12.17 4.44
N SER A 204 9.73 -13.09 3.47
CA SER A 204 10.52 -12.96 2.25
C SER A 204 9.59 -12.65 1.08
N TYR A 205 9.98 -11.67 0.27
CA TYR A 205 9.34 -11.28 -0.99
C TYR A 205 10.23 -11.72 -2.14
N ILE A 206 9.64 -12.37 -3.14
CA ILE A 206 10.37 -12.97 -4.26
C ILE A 206 9.69 -12.65 -5.59
N ALA A 207 10.48 -12.63 -6.66
CA ALA A 207 9.97 -12.51 -8.02
C ALA A 207 9.26 -13.81 -8.46
N LYS A 208 8.13 -13.67 -9.13
CA LYS A 208 7.26 -14.78 -9.53
C LYS A 208 7.88 -15.55 -10.69
N GLY A 209 8.12 -16.84 -10.47
CA GLY A 209 8.73 -17.71 -11.48
C GLY A 209 10.25 -17.64 -11.54
N GLU A 210 10.87 -16.93 -10.60
CA GLU A 210 12.32 -16.76 -10.49
C GLU A 210 12.81 -17.21 -9.10
N ASP A 211 14.10 -17.50 -8.99
CA ASP A 211 14.75 -17.86 -7.73
C ASP A 211 15.37 -16.63 -7.02
N GLU A 212 14.88 -15.43 -7.33
CA GLU A 212 15.39 -14.15 -6.82
C GLU A 212 14.58 -13.67 -5.60
N GLU A 213 15.27 -13.50 -4.48
CA GLU A 213 14.73 -12.82 -3.29
C GLU A 213 14.90 -11.31 -3.44
N LEU A 214 13.77 -10.58 -3.43
CA LEU A 214 13.72 -9.14 -3.60
C LEU A 214 13.92 -8.41 -2.26
N LEU A 215 13.29 -8.91 -1.20
CA LEU A 215 13.29 -8.26 0.11
C LEU A 215 13.04 -9.29 1.23
N THR A 216 13.72 -9.09 2.37
CA THR A 216 13.44 -9.82 3.61
C THR A 216 13.10 -8.85 4.74
N VAL A 217 11.92 -9.02 5.33
CA VAL A 217 11.44 -8.25 6.49
C VAL A 217 11.59 -9.09 7.76
N ASN A 218 12.44 -8.62 8.67
CA ASN A 218 12.75 -9.31 9.93
C ASN A 218 11.84 -8.82 11.07
N PRO A 219 11.41 -9.71 12.00
CA PRO A 219 10.66 -9.30 13.18
C PRO A 219 11.48 -8.36 14.09
N GLU A 220 11.00 -7.12 14.27
CA GLU A 220 11.58 -6.13 15.17
C GLU A 220 10.47 -5.41 15.95
N SER A 221 10.53 -5.43 17.28
CA SER A 221 9.43 -4.95 18.13
C SER A 221 9.11 -3.48 17.85
N ASN A 222 7.80 -3.19 17.69
CA ASN A 222 7.28 -1.85 17.41
C ASN A 222 7.79 -1.24 16.09
N SER A 223 8.32 -2.06 15.17
CA SER A 223 8.63 -1.64 13.81
C SER A 223 7.44 -1.97 12.88
N LEU A 224 7.02 -0.97 12.11
CA LEU A 224 6.00 -1.08 11.07
C LEU A 224 6.69 -1.20 9.70
N ALA A 225 6.59 -2.36 9.07
CA ALA A 225 7.04 -2.55 7.70
C ALA A 225 5.90 -2.26 6.73
N LEU A 226 6.17 -1.45 5.71
CA LEU A 226 5.31 -1.25 4.55
C LEU A 226 6.03 -1.78 3.32
N VAL A 227 5.37 -2.62 2.52
CA VAL A 227 5.93 -3.17 1.28
C VAL A 227 4.87 -3.15 0.20
N TYR A 228 5.13 -2.46 -0.90
CA TYR A 228 4.26 -2.49 -2.07
C TYR A 228 4.60 -3.69 -2.95
N ARG A 229 3.57 -4.46 -3.33
CA ARG A 229 3.71 -5.60 -4.24
C ARG A 229 3.01 -5.31 -5.55
N ASP A 230 3.62 -5.77 -6.63
CA ASP A 230 3.03 -5.82 -7.96
C ASP A 230 2.48 -7.22 -8.30
N ARG A 231 2.18 -7.46 -9.59
CA ARG A 231 1.64 -8.73 -10.12
C ARG A 231 2.70 -9.81 -10.35
N GLU A 232 3.97 -9.48 -10.16
CA GLU A 232 5.08 -10.42 -10.26
C GLU A 232 5.80 -10.61 -8.93
N THR A 233 5.29 -10.02 -7.85
CA THR A 233 5.83 -10.18 -6.50
C THR A 233 4.98 -11.11 -5.65
N LEU A 234 5.60 -12.16 -5.11
CA LEU A 234 5.01 -13.09 -4.16
C LEU A 234 5.70 -12.97 -2.81
N LYS A 235 5.05 -13.43 -1.74
CA LYS A 235 5.64 -13.45 -0.40
C LYS A 235 5.34 -14.73 0.36
N PHE A 236 6.20 -15.04 1.32
CA PHE A 236 5.96 -16.08 2.31
C PHE A 236 6.66 -15.77 3.64
N VAL A 237 6.19 -16.40 4.73
CA VAL A 237 6.83 -16.35 6.05
C VAL A 237 7.64 -17.62 6.22
N LYS A 238 8.95 -17.47 6.40
CA LYS A 238 9.87 -18.60 6.52
C LYS A 238 9.53 -19.45 7.74
N HIS A 239 9.60 -20.77 7.57
CA HIS A 239 9.39 -21.73 8.66
C HIS A 239 10.22 -21.41 9.91
N ILE A 240 9.54 -21.31 11.05
CA ILE A 240 10.15 -21.06 12.35
C ILE A 240 10.70 -22.38 12.91
N ASN A 241 12.03 -22.48 12.97
CA ASN A 241 12.69 -23.72 13.40
C ASN A 241 12.96 -23.75 14.91
N HIS A 242 13.44 -24.91 15.40
CA HIS A 242 13.63 -25.15 16.83
C HIS A 242 14.70 -24.28 17.50
N ARG A 243 15.57 -23.58 16.74
CA ARG A 243 16.48 -22.59 17.32
C ARG A 243 15.72 -21.44 17.97
N SER A 244 14.48 -21.14 17.55
CA SER A 244 13.59 -20.18 18.22
C SER A 244 13.37 -20.47 19.71
N LEU A 245 13.56 -21.71 20.17
CA LEU A 245 13.48 -22.05 21.59
C LEU A 245 14.59 -21.38 22.43
N GLU A 246 15.66 -20.88 21.81
CA GLU A 246 16.69 -20.09 22.48
C GLU A 246 16.13 -18.77 23.03
N GLN A 247 15.04 -18.23 22.46
CA GLN A 247 14.31 -17.07 23.01
C GLN A 247 13.93 -17.29 24.48
N LYS A 248 13.61 -18.53 24.87
CA LYS A 248 13.22 -18.88 26.25
C LYS A 248 14.37 -18.73 27.26
N LYS A 249 15.63 -18.63 26.81
CA LYS A 249 16.76 -18.34 27.71
C LYS A 249 16.66 -16.92 28.30
N THR A 250 16.15 -15.98 27.52
CA THR A 250 15.97 -14.57 27.92
C THR A 250 14.54 -14.31 28.40
N PHE A 251 13.55 -14.87 27.71
CA PHE A 251 12.13 -14.66 27.97
C PHE A 251 11.41 -16.00 28.19
N PRO A 252 11.51 -16.63 29.38
CA PRO A 252 11.06 -18.02 29.60
C PRO A 252 9.56 -18.23 29.38
N ASN A 253 8.75 -17.21 29.65
CA ASN A 253 7.29 -17.25 29.51
C ASN A 253 6.83 -16.96 28.09
N ARG A 254 7.71 -16.47 27.21
CA ARG A 254 7.36 -16.15 25.82
C ARG A 254 7.52 -17.36 24.93
N THR A 255 6.63 -17.49 23.94
CA THR A 255 6.65 -18.57 22.96
C THR A 255 6.44 -17.99 21.58
N GLY A 256 7.51 -17.48 20.95
CA GLY A 256 7.40 -16.86 19.64
C GLY A 256 7.13 -15.36 19.72
N PHE A 257 6.36 -14.84 18.78
CA PHE A 257 6.01 -13.43 18.67
C PHE A 257 4.65 -13.23 17.97
N TRP A 258 4.16 -11.99 17.96
CA TRP A 258 2.90 -11.62 17.31
C TRP A 258 3.11 -10.53 16.27
N ASP A 259 2.17 -10.42 15.33
CA ASP A 259 2.09 -9.27 14.45
C ASP A 259 0.65 -8.91 14.07
N PHE A 260 0.44 -7.64 13.74
CA PHE A 260 -0.72 -7.18 13.02
C PHE A 260 -0.36 -7.14 11.53
N SER A 261 -1.03 -7.96 10.72
CA SER A 261 -0.79 -8.06 9.29
C SER A 261 -2.00 -7.57 8.52
N PHE A 262 -1.81 -6.49 7.75
CA PHE A 262 -2.83 -5.87 6.92
C PHE A 262 -2.37 -5.81 5.47
N ILE A 263 -3.34 -5.79 4.57
CA ILE A 263 -3.16 -5.62 3.13
C ILE A 263 -4.17 -4.57 2.67
N TYR A 264 -3.69 -3.53 2.00
CA TYR A 264 -4.49 -2.44 1.45
C TYR A 264 -4.49 -2.49 -0.08
N TYR A 265 -5.61 -2.07 -0.65
CA TYR A 265 -5.87 -2.02 -2.09
C TYR A 265 -6.45 -0.65 -2.42
N GLU A 266 -6.03 -0.07 -3.55
CA GLU A 266 -6.60 1.16 -4.11
C GLU A 266 -8.02 0.95 -4.69
#